data_AF-A0A9Q0FQT7-F1
#
_entry.id   AF-A0A9Q0FQT7-F1
#
_cell.length_a   1.000
_cell.length_b   1.000
_cell.length_c   1.000
_cell.angle_alpha   90.00
_cell.angle_beta   90.00
_cell.angle_gamma   90.00
#
_symmetry.space_group_name_H-M   'P 1'
#
loop_
_entity.id
_entity.type
_entity.pdbx_description
1 polymer ?
#
loop_
_entity_poly.entity_id
_entity_poly.type
_entity_poly.pdbx_seq_one_letter_code
_entity_poly.pdbx_strand_id
1 'polypeptide(L)'
;MGYATNSAILPVLMGKGNLIISDSLNHNSIVYTYLDEAHSIGAVGKTGRGVCELLGVDTADVDIMMGTFTKSFGSFGGYITGSKV
;
A
#
# COMPACT_ATOMS: atom_id res chain seq x y z
N MET A 1 -5.51 9.48 23.86
CA MET A 1 -4.05 9.71 23.67
C MET A 1 -3.53 9.17 22.34
N GLY A 2 -3.93 7.97 21.89
CA GLY A 2 -3.49 7.41 20.60
C GLY A 2 -3.85 8.25 19.36
N TYR A 3 -5.09 8.75 19.28
CA TYR A 3 -5.54 9.60 18.16
C TYR A 3 -4.68 10.85 17.96
N ALA A 4 -4.39 11.60 19.04
CA ALA A 4 -3.58 12.81 18.95
C ALA A 4 -2.12 12.51 18.51
N THR A 5 -1.60 11.35 18.91
CA THR A 5 -0.24 10.91 18.54
C THR A 5 -0.19 10.51 17.06
N ASN A 6 -1.16 9.71 16.61
CA ASN A 6 -1.24 9.27 15.21
C ASN A 6 -1.50 10.45 14.28
N SER A 7 -2.41 11.34 14.64
CA SER A 7 -2.72 12.55 13.85
C SER A 7 -1.56 13.55 13.79
N ALA A 8 -0.64 13.54 14.76
CA ALA A 8 0.55 14.40 14.73
C ALA A 8 1.71 13.79 13.92
N ILE A 9 1.84 12.45 13.89
CA ILE A 9 2.95 11.75 13.24
C ILE A 9 2.64 11.42 11.77
N LEU A 10 1.40 11.02 11.45
CA LEU A 10 1.02 10.61 10.10
C LEU A 10 1.29 11.70 9.03
N PRO A 11 1.00 13.00 9.26
CA PRO A 11 1.31 14.04 8.28
C PRO A 11 2.81 14.23 8.01
N VAL A 12 3.68 13.79 8.92
CA VAL A 12 5.14 13.85 8.76
C VAL A 12 5.66 12.66 7.95
N LEU A 13 4.94 11.53 7.99
CA LEU A 13 5.27 10.32 7.23
C LEU A 13 4.68 10.30 5.82
N MET A 14 3.61 11.06 5.59
CA MET A 14 2.86 11.03 4.33
C MET A 14 3.19 12.20 3.41
N GLY A 15 3.15 11.96 2.09
CA GLY A 15 3.43 12.94 1.05
C GLY A 15 2.16 13.40 0.32
N LYS A 16 2.36 14.33 -0.64
CA LYS A 16 1.27 14.85 -1.47
C LYS A 16 0.70 13.73 -2.35
N GLY A 17 -0.59 13.42 -2.19
CA GLY A 17 -1.31 12.39 -2.95
C GLY A 17 -1.76 11.18 -2.13
N ASN A 18 -1.39 11.12 -0.85
CA ASN A 18 -1.85 10.05 0.04
C ASN A 18 -3.21 10.37 0.69
N LEU A 19 -4.06 9.35 0.84
CA LEU A 19 -5.38 9.44 1.47
C LEU A 19 -5.38 8.66 2.79
N ILE A 20 -5.86 9.29 3.87
CA ILE A 20 -6.04 8.67 5.19
C ILE A 20 -7.54 8.62 5.49
N ILE A 21 -8.04 7.45 5.92
CA ILE A 21 -9.43 7.27 6.38
C ILE A 21 -9.40 6.85 7.85
N SER A 22 -10.17 7.55 8.68
CA SER A 22 -10.30 7.32 10.13
C SER A 22 -11.78 7.39 10.52
N ASP A 23 -12.28 6.42 11.29
CA ASP A 23 -13.66 6.38 11.78
C ASP A 23 -13.74 6.31 13.32
N SER A 24 -14.95 6.10 13.85
CA SER A 24 -15.23 6.08 15.29
C SER A 24 -14.73 4.85 16.05
N LEU A 25 -14.20 3.81 15.37
CA LEU A 25 -13.68 2.58 15.96
C LEU A 25 -12.15 2.55 16.05
N ASN A 26 -11.48 3.68 15.81
CA ASN A 26 -10.03 3.82 15.64
C ASN A 26 -9.17 3.62 16.92
N HIS A 27 -9.63 2.80 17.86
CA HIS A 27 -8.87 2.39 19.05
C HIS A 27 -8.24 0.98 18.93
N ASN A 28 -8.39 0.30 17.79
CA ASN A 28 -7.55 -0.82 17.33
C ASN A 28 -6.81 -0.35 16.07
N SER A 29 -5.55 0.04 16.22
CA SER A 29 -4.82 0.87 15.27
C SER A 29 -4.54 0.17 13.93
N ILE A 30 -5.06 0.73 12.83
CA ILE A 30 -4.86 0.36 11.40
C ILE A 30 -5.42 -1.03 11.05
N VAL A 31 -6.69 -1.09 10.64
CA VAL A 31 -7.39 -2.36 10.35
C VAL A 31 -7.16 -2.88 8.93
N TYR A 32 -6.73 -2.03 7.97
CA TYR A 32 -6.50 -2.45 6.58
C TYR A 32 -5.28 -1.76 5.96
N THR A 33 -4.41 -2.54 5.32
CA THR A 33 -3.18 -2.14 4.63
C THR A 33 -3.43 -2.02 3.13
N TYR A 34 -3.27 -0.81 2.58
CA TYR A 34 -3.29 -0.55 1.14
C TYR A 34 -1.88 -0.29 0.64
N LEU A 35 -1.42 -1.05 -0.36
CA LEU A 35 -0.08 -0.92 -0.94
C LEU A 35 -0.15 -0.65 -2.45
N ASP A 36 0.57 0.38 -2.91
CA ASP A 36 0.77 0.68 -4.33
C ASP A 36 2.16 0.21 -4.78
N GLU A 37 2.20 -0.77 -5.69
CA GLU A 37 3.40 -1.36 -6.28
C GLU A 37 3.71 -0.79 -7.68
N ALA A 38 3.07 0.30 -8.12
CA ALA A 38 3.17 0.80 -9.49
C ALA A 38 4.61 1.09 -9.96
N HIS A 39 5.49 1.51 -9.05
CA HIS A 39 6.90 1.83 -9.36
C HIS A 39 7.88 0.68 -9.07
N SER A 40 7.45 -0.33 -8.33
CA SER A 40 8.29 -1.42 -7.85
C SER A 40 8.00 -2.72 -8.59
N ILE A 41 6.76 -2.95 -9.02
CA ILE A 41 6.40 -4.08 -9.88
C ILE A 41 7.19 -4.03 -11.19
N GLY A 42 7.84 -5.14 -11.54
CA GLY A 42 8.76 -5.28 -12.66
C GLY A 42 10.12 -4.58 -12.49
N ALA A 43 10.34 -3.81 -11.41
CA ALA A 43 11.58 -3.06 -11.18
C ALA A 43 12.46 -3.66 -10.07
N VAL A 44 11.85 -4.23 -9.02
CA VAL A 44 12.58 -4.79 -7.86
C VAL A 44 12.02 -6.14 -7.44
N GLY A 45 12.80 -6.84 -6.61
CA GLY A 45 12.55 -8.24 -6.25
C GLY A 45 13.22 -9.20 -7.23
N LYS A 46 13.54 -10.42 -6.79
CA LYS A 46 14.28 -11.40 -7.61
C LYS A 46 13.53 -11.78 -8.89
N THR A 47 12.20 -11.76 -8.85
CA THR A 47 11.33 -12.07 -9.99
C THR A 47 10.56 -10.85 -10.49
N GLY A 48 10.86 -9.65 -9.97
CA GLY A 48 10.18 -8.41 -10.33
C GLY A 48 8.80 -8.27 -9.69
N ARG A 49 8.50 -8.97 -8.59
CA ARG A 49 7.17 -8.89 -7.94
C ARG A 49 6.99 -7.66 -7.05
N GLY A 50 7.99 -6.79 -6.96
CA GLY A 50 7.89 -5.53 -6.24
C GLY A 50 8.53 -5.56 -4.86
N VAL A 51 8.19 -4.56 -4.05
CA VAL A 51 8.86 -4.33 -2.76
C VAL A 51 8.54 -5.40 -1.73
N CYS A 52 7.35 -6.01 -1.78
CA CYS A 52 7.05 -7.16 -0.93
C CYS A 52 8.04 -8.32 -1.14
N GLU A 53 8.36 -8.67 -2.39
CA GLU A 53 9.35 -9.72 -2.69
C GLU A 53 10.76 -9.30 -2.28
N LEU A 54 11.13 -8.04 -2.52
CA LEU A 54 12.45 -7.52 -2.16
C LEU A 54 12.70 -7.60 -0.65
N LEU A 55 11.70 -7.28 0.16
CA LEU A 55 11.79 -7.19 1.61
C LEU A 55 11.35 -8.49 2.33
N GLY A 56 10.86 -9.49 1.59
CA GLY A 56 10.36 -10.73 2.16
C GLY A 56 9.06 -10.56 2.95
N VAL A 57 8.24 -9.57 2.59
CA VAL A 57 6.91 -9.35 3.17
C VAL A 57 5.91 -10.24 2.43
N ASP A 58 5.07 -10.96 3.17
CA ASP A 58 3.99 -11.73 2.58
C ASP A 58 2.90 -10.78 2.07
N THR A 59 2.53 -10.93 0.79
CA THR A 59 1.43 -10.15 0.20
C THR A 59 0.08 -10.41 0.87
N ALA A 60 -0.07 -11.53 1.61
CA ALA A 60 -1.26 -11.81 2.40
C ALA A 60 -1.45 -10.84 3.59
N ASP A 61 -0.38 -10.16 4.03
CA ASP A 61 -0.46 -9.11 5.06
C ASP A 61 -0.93 -7.76 4.50
N VAL A 62 -1.17 -7.68 3.19
CA VAL A 62 -1.66 -6.50 2.49
C VAL A 62 -3.10 -6.73 2.04
N ASP A 63 -4.04 -6.00 2.64
CA ASP A 63 -5.46 -6.17 2.34
C ASP A 63 -5.82 -5.78 0.91
N ILE A 64 -5.22 -4.70 0.40
CA ILE A 64 -5.45 -4.22 -0.97
C ILE A 64 -4.12 -3.84 -1.61
N MET A 65 -3.81 -4.45 -2.75
CA MET A 65 -2.65 -4.11 -3.58
C MET A 65 -3.09 -3.43 -4.87
N MET A 66 -2.32 -2.44 -5.31
CA MET A 66 -2.53 -1.71 -6.55
C MET A 66 -1.26 -1.70 -7.40
N GLY A 67 -1.42 -1.64 -8.72
CA GLY A 67 -0.34 -1.33 -9.62
C GLY A 67 -0.82 -0.83 -10.99
N THR A 68 0.13 -0.58 -11.89
CA THR A 68 -0.17 -0.06 -13.23
C THR A 68 0.54 -0.83 -14.32
N PHE A 69 -0.10 -0.91 -15.48
CA PHE A 69 0.51 -1.43 -16.71
C PHE A 69 1.32 -0.39 -17.47
N THR A 70 1.23 0.90 -17.11
CA THR A 70 1.84 2.03 -17.85
C THR A 70 3.34 2.22 -17.66
N LYS A 71 3.97 1.48 -16.73
CA LYS A 71 5.39 1.62 -16.39
C LYS A 71 6.19 0.42 -16.86
N SER A 72 6.61 -0.44 -15.94
CA SER A 72 7.45 -1.61 -16.22
C SER A 72 6.84 -2.56 -17.25
N PHE A 73 5.50 -2.56 -17.40
CA PHE A 73 4.80 -3.40 -18.37
C PHE A 73 4.56 -2.76 -19.74
N GLY A 74 4.91 -1.47 -19.93
CA GLY A 74 4.87 -0.80 -21.24
C GLY A 74 3.50 -0.78 -21.95
N SER A 75 2.41 -0.87 -21.19
CA SER A 75 1.03 -0.99 -21.70
C SER A 75 0.14 0.13 -21.12
N PHE A 76 -1.17 -0.04 -21.06
CA PHE A 76 -2.12 0.94 -20.53
C PHE A 76 -3.05 0.34 -19.48
N GLY A 77 -3.47 1.16 -18.52
CA GLY A 77 -4.39 0.77 -17.45
C GLY A 77 -3.72 0.50 -16.09
N GLY A 78 -4.54 0.08 -15.13
CA GLY A 78 -4.13 -0.27 -13.78
C GLY A 78 -4.99 -1.38 -13.19
N TYR A 79 -4.55 -1.92 -12.07
CA TYR A 79 -5.21 -3.02 -11.40
C TYR A 79 -5.24 -2.79 -9.89
N ILE A 80 -6.27 -3.34 -9.26
CA ILE A 80 -6.38 -3.47 -7.80
C ILE A 80 -6.70 -4.93 -7.51
N THR A 81 -6.04 -5.50 -6.51
CA THR A 81 -6.27 -6.87 -6.05
C THR A 81 -6.50 -6.88 -4.54
N GLY A 82 -7.37 -7.77 -4.09
CA GLY A 82 -7.64 -8.02 -2.68
C GLY A 82 -8.33 -9.36 -2.54
N SER A 83 -8.46 -9.84 -1.31
CA SER A 83 -9.13 -11.11 -1.02
C SER A 83 -10.61 -11.05 -1.42
N LYS A 84 -11.07 -12.09 -2.13
CA LYS A 84 -12.49 -12.26 -2.45
C LYS A 84 -13.21 -12.75 -1.18
N VAL A 85 -14.19 -11.97 -0.72
CA VAL A 85 -15.09 -12.35 0.40
C VAL A 85 -16.02 -13.48 0.02
#